data_AF-A0A964HAH2-F1
#
_entry.id   AF-A0A964HAH2-F1
#
_cell.length_a   1.000
_cell.length_b   1.000
_cell.length_c   1.000
_cell.angle_alpha   90.00
_cell.angle_beta   90.00
_cell.angle_gamma   90.00
#
_symmetry.space_group_name_H-M   'P 1'
#
loop_
_entity.id
_entity.type
_entity.pdbx_description
1 polymer ?
#
loop_
_entity_poly.entity_id
_entity_poly.type
_entity_poly.pdbx_seq_one_letter_code
_entity_poly.pdbx_strand_id
1 'polypeptide(L)'
;MKDEPMLWQEISSTITGSPSLKRLDGLVRSGKKLMGVTGPCETGKALLTAGLFTTTRRTMLWLVPGPDEAERQRDNLAALLGEPAVRLWAAWD
;
A
#
# COMPACT_ATOMS: atom_id res chain seq x y z
N MET A 1 -2.34 -26.97 2.34
CA MET A 1 -1.89 -25.66 2.85
C MET A 1 -3.01 -25.11 3.69
N LYS A 2 -2.77 -24.86 4.98
CA LYS A 2 -3.67 -23.98 5.73
C LYS A 2 -3.34 -22.57 5.25
N ASP A 3 -4.35 -21.81 4.84
CA ASP A 3 -4.17 -20.38 4.58
C ASP A 3 -3.71 -19.76 5.91
N GLU A 4 -2.44 -19.39 6.00
CA GLU A 4 -1.96 -18.60 7.12
C GLU A 4 -2.74 -17.27 7.10
N PRO A 5 -3.31 -16.84 8.25
CA PRO A 5 -4.01 -15.57 8.30
C PRO A 5 -3.01 -14.47 7.91
N MET A 6 -3.32 -13.77 6.82
CA MET A 6 -2.46 -12.69 6.33
C MET A 6 -2.43 -11.57 7.37
N LEU A 7 -1.25 -11.00 7.65
CA LEU A 7 -1.05 -9.89 8.59
C LEU A 7 -2.07 -8.76 8.39
N TRP A 8 -2.45 -8.48 7.13
CA TRP A 8 -3.46 -7.48 6.82
C TRP A 8 -4.85 -7.79 7.37
N GLN A 9 -5.27 -9.06 7.43
CA GLN A 9 -6.56 -9.42 8.03
C GLN A 9 -6.62 -9.00 9.50
N GLU A 10 -5.50 -9.04 10.20
CA GLU A 10 -5.40 -8.66 11.62
C GLU A 10 -5.43 -7.14 11.82
N ILE A 11 -4.76 -6.37 10.95
CA ILE A 11 -4.55 -4.93 11.17
C ILE A 11 -5.43 -4.02 10.30
N SER A 12 -6.07 -4.55 9.26
CA SER A 12 -6.77 -3.75 8.24
C SER A 12 -7.88 -2.87 8.81
N SER A 13 -8.66 -3.34 9.78
CA SER A 13 -9.74 -2.57 10.41
C SER A 13 -9.21 -1.33 11.14
N THR A 14 -8.09 -1.48 11.85
CA THR A 14 -7.39 -0.37 12.54
C THR A 14 -6.82 0.63 11.53
N ILE A 15 -6.14 0.15 10.49
CA ILE A 15 -5.52 1.02 9.48
C ILE A 15 -6.60 1.77 8.68
N THR A 16 -7.62 1.06 8.20
CA THR A 16 -8.73 1.64 7.43
C THR A 16 -9.65 2.53 8.29
N GLY A 17 -9.71 2.26 9.59
CA GLY A 17 -10.39 3.10 10.57
C GLY A 17 -9.68 4.42 10.87
N SER A 18 -8.39 4.55 10.57
CA SER A 18 -7.57 5.70 10.96
C SER A 18 -8.05 7.01 10.32
N PRO A 19 -8.07 8.14 11.08
CA PRO A 19 -8.47 9.44 10.54
C PRO A 19 -7.63 9.87 9.33
N SER A 20 -6.32 9.57 9.34
CA SER A 20 -5.40 9.93 8.26
C SER A 20 -5.74 9.20 6.95
N LEU A 21 -6.00 7.88 7.00
CA LEU A 21 -6.37 7.14 5.79
C LEU A 21 -7.75 7.57 5.29
N LYS A 22 -8.74 7.76 6.19
CA LYS A 22 -10.06 8.26 5.80
C LYS A 22 -10.00 9.61 5.11
N ARG A 23 -9.15 10.52 5.59
CA ARG A 23 -8.91 11.82 4.95
C ARG A 23 -8.32 11.64 3.55
N LEU A 24 -7.34 10.75 3.39
CA LEU A 24 -6.73 10.50 2.09
C LEU A 24 -7.71 9.83 1.11
N ASP A 25 -8.48 8.84 1.55
CA ASP A 25 -9.52 8.19 0.74
C ASP A 25 -10.57 9.21 0.27
N GLY A 26 -10.98 10.13 1.16
CA GLY A 26 -11.85 11.25 0.80
C GLY A 26 -11.25 12.15 -0.29
N LEU A 27 -9.96 12.47 -0.20
CA LEU A 27 -9.27 13.25 -1.23
C LEU A 27 -9.19 12.51 -2.57
N VAL A 28 -8.87 11.21 -2.55
CA VAL A 28 -8.84 10.35 -3.75
C VAL A 28 -10.22 10.32 -4.42
N ARG A 29 -11.29 10.18 -3.63
CA ARG A 29 -12.68 10.16 -4.13
C ARG A 29 -13.17 11.53 -4.62
N SER A 30 -12.62 12.62 -4.10
CA SER A 30 -12.98 13.99 -4.54
C SER A 30 -12.54 14.32 -5.97
N GLY A 31 -11.74 13.46 -6.61
CA GLY A 31 -11.25 13.67 -7.98
C GLY A 31 -10.04 14.62 -8.05
N LYS A 32 -9.44 15.01 -6.91
CA LYS A 32 -8.16 15.73 -6.91
C LYS A 32 -7.10 14.88 -7.61
N LYS A 33 -6.38 15.50 -8.54
CA LYS A 33 -5.35 14.83 -9.35
C LYS A 33 -4.01 14.69 -8.64
N LEU A 34 -3.69 15.63 -7.76
CA LEU A 34 -2.41 15.69 -7.05
C LEU A 34 -2.64 15.88 -5.56
N MET A 35 -1.94 15.07 -4.77
CA MET A 35 -2.03 15.02 -3.31
C MET A 35 -0.65 14.72 -2.74
N GLY A 36 -0.34 15.32 -1.59
CA GLY A 36 0.87 15.04 -0.83
C GLY A 36 0.53 14.34 0.47
N VAL A 37 1.34 13.35 0.84
CA VAL A 37 1.27 12.67 2.13
C VAL A 37 2.66 12.73 2.77
N THR A 38 2.69 13.14 4.03
CA THR A 38 3.92 13.20 4.83
C THR A 38 3.76 12.29 6.04
N GLY A 39 4.79 11.52 6.38
CA GLY A 39 4.70 10.56 7.48
C GLY A 39 6.03 9.88 7.79
N PRO A 40 6.03 8.97 8.78
CA PRO A 40 7.22 8.21 9.17
C PRO A 40 7.76 7.36 8.01
N CYS A 41 9.06 7.08 8.02
CA CYS A 41 9.74 6.40 6.92
C CYS A 41 9.30 4.94 6.76
N GLU A 42 9.56 4.40 5.56
CA GLU A 42 9.45 3.00 5.18
C GLU A 42 8.11 2.29 5.45
N THR A 43 7.88 1.80 6.68
CA THR A 43 6.70 1.00 7.04
C THR A 43 5.38 1.76 6.82
N GLY A 44 5.41 3.08 6.99
CA GLY A 44 4.24 3.93 6.74
C GLY A 44 3.79 3.91 5.28
N LYS A 45 4.72 3.77 4.33
CA LYS A 45 4.42 3.74 2.88
C LYS A 45 3.63 2.50 2.51
N ALA A 46 4.09 1.32 2.94
CA ALA A 46 3.44 0.05 2.62
C ALA A 46 2.03 -0.03 3.24
N LEU A 47 1.87 0.39 4.50
CA LEU A 47 0.56 0.44 5.16
C LEU A 47 -0.41 1.39 4.46
N LEU A 48 0.07 2.57 4.06
CA LEU A 48 -0.74 3.54 3.33
C LEU A 48 -1.21 2.97 1.99
N THR A 49 -0.30 2.39 1.23
CA THR A 49 -0.58 1.81 -0.09
C THR A 49 -1.52 0.62 0.02
N ALA A 50 -1.30 -0.29 0.97
CA ALA A 50 -2.20 -1.42 1.24
C ALA A 50 -3.61 -0.95 1.67
N GLY A 51 -3.67 0.08 2.52
CA GLY A 51 -4.91 0.72 2.94
C GLY A 51 -5.69 1.28 1.75
N LEU A 52 -5.04 2.11 0.93
CA LEU A 52 -5.64 2.70 -0.26
C LEU A 52 -6.09 1.64 -1.27
N PHE A 53 -5.28 0.63 -1.54
CA PHE A 53 -5.65 -0.47 -2.41
C PHE A 53 -6.92 -1.16 -1.92
N THR A 54 -7.01 -1.42 -0.62
CA THR A 54 -8.15 -2.09 0.00
C THR A 54 -9.43 -1.25 -0.04
N THR A 55 -9.35 0.06 0.25
CA THR A 55 -10.53 0.95 0.29
C THR A 55 -11.02 1.35 -1.10
N THR A 56 -10.10 1.53 -2.05
CA THR A 56 -10.45 1.98 -3.40
C THR A 56 -10.71 0.83 -4.37
N ARG A 57 -10.13 -0.35 -4.12
CA ARG A 57 -10.15 -1.52 -5.01
C ARG A 57 -9.64 -1.22 -6.43
N ARG A 58 -8.79 -0.20 -6.57
CA ARG A 58 -8.18 0.18 -7.84
C ARG A 58 -6.79 -0.44 -7.97
N THR A 59 -6.43 -0.82 -9.19
CA THR A 59 -5.03 -1.14 -9.51
C THR A 59 -4.18 0.10 -9.31
N MET A 60 -3.06 -0.06 -8.60
CA MET A 60 -2.14 1.03 -8.25
C MET A 60 -0.77 0.76 -8.87
N LEU A 61 -0.21 1.79 -9.51
CA LEU A 61 1.21 1.81 -9.88
C LEU A 61 1.97 2.51 -8.77
N TRP A 62 2.85 1.78 -8.09
CA TRP A 62 3.69 2.31 -7.02
C TRP A 62 5.12 2.53 -7.55
N LEU A 63 5.52 3.80 -7.65
CA LEU A 63 6.83 4.19 -8.15
C LEU A 63 7.76 4.50 -6.98
N VAL A 64 8.98 3.96 -7.04
CA VAL A 64 10.02 4.14 -6.01
C VAL A 64 11.34 4.56 -6.68
N PRO A 65 12.23 5.27 -5.96
CA PRO A 65 13.41 5.89 -6.56
C PRO A 65 14.54 4.93 -6.97
N GLY A 66 14.48 3.65 -6.62
CA GLY A 66 15.56 2.70 -6.94
C GLY A 66 15.18 1.24 -6.70
N PRO A 67 16.01 0.30 -7.20
CA PRO A 67 15.72 -1.14 -7.17
C PRO A 67 15.60 -1.69 -5.74
N ASP A 68 16.52 -1.32 -4.84
CA ASP A 68 16.50 -1.79 -3.45
C ASP A 68 15.21 -1.40 -2.72
N GLU A 69 14.74 -0.16 -2.93
CA GLU A 69 13.46 0.29 -2.38
C GLU A 69 12.28 -0.44 -3.02
N ALA A 70 12.39 -0.78 -4.31
CA ALA A 70 11.33 -1.50 -5.03
C ALA A 70 11.16 -2.91 -4.46
N GLU A 71 12.27 -3.61 -4.20
CA GLU A 71 12.26 -4.93 -3.59
C GLU A 71 11.74 -4.89 -2.15
N ARG A 72 12.23 -3.95 -1.32
CA ARG A 72 11.73 -3.77 0.05
C ARG A 72 10.23 -3.48 0.08
N GLN A 73 9.74 -2.58 -0.78
CA GLN A 73 8.33 -2.23 -0.83
C GLN A 73 7.48 -3.38 -1.40
N ARG A 74 8.00 -4.17 -2.35
CA ARG A 74 7.37 -5.41 -2.82
C ARG A 74 7.19 -6.37 -1.65
N ASP A 75 8.23 -6.63 -0.86
CA ASP A 75 8.19 -7.59 0.24
C ASP A 75 7.23 -7.15 1.34
N ASN A 76 7.28 -5.86 1.72
CA ASN A 76 6.34 -5.29 2.68
C ASN A 76 4.88 -5.41 2.19
N LEU A 77 4.62 -5.10 0.93
CA LEU A 77 3.28 -5.19 0.36
C LEU A 77 2.82 -6.63 0.21
N ALA A 78 3.70 -7.56 -0.15
CA ALA A 78 3.40 -8.98 -0.27
C ALA A 78 3.09 -9.59 1.11
N ALA A 79 3.83 -9.21 2.15
CA ALA A 79 3.55 -9.61 3.53
C ALA A 79 2.19 -9.11 4.03
N LEU A 80 1.75 -7.94 3.57
CA LEU A 80 0.44 -7.39 3.91
C LEU A 80 -0.68 -8.03 3.05
N LEU A 81 -0.59 -7.90 1.72
CA LEU A 81 -1.68 -8.17 0.79
C LEU A 81 -1.66 -9.59 0.18
N GLY A 82 -0.59 -10.35 0.43
CA GLY A 82 -0.29 -11.62 -0.22
C GLY A 82 0.48 -11.42 -1.54
N GLU A 83 1.39 -12.36 -1.85
CA GLU A 83 2.19 -12.34 -3.08
C GLU A 83 1.37 -12.20 -4.39
N PRO A 84 0.17 -12.82 -4.54
CA PRO A 84 -0.60 -12.69 -5.77
C PRO A 84 -1.07 -11.25 -6.07
N ALA A 85 -1.20 -10.40 -5.04
CA ALA A 85 -1.67 -9.03 -5.16
C ALA A 85 -0.57 -8.05 -5.63
N VAL A 86 0.70 -8.47 -5.62
CA VAL A 86 1.85 -7.60 -5.86
C VAL A 86 2.66 -8.10 -7.05
N ARG A 87 3.07 -7.17 -7.91
CA ARG A 87 3.97 -7.42 -9.03
C ARG A 87 5.06 -6.35 -9.03
N LEU A 88 6.30 -6.80 -9.09
CA LEU A 88 7.47 -5.93 -9.25
C LEU A 88 7.79 -5.82 -10.75
N TRP A 89 7.90 -4.59 -11.24
CA TRP A 89 8.45 -4.30 -12.56
C TRP A 89 9.75 -3.54 -12.37
N ALA A 90 10.87 -4.23 -12.56
CA ALA A 90 12.19 -3.61 -12.55
C ALA A 90 12.39 -2.78 -13.82
N ALA A 91 13.10 -1.66 -13.69
CA ALA A 91 13.61 -0.94 -14.85
C ALA A 91 14.62 -1.83 -15.61
N TRP A 92 14.68 -1.69 -16.93
CA TRP A 92 15.77 -2.29 -17.71
C TRP A 92 17.08 -1.59 -17.38
N ASP A 93 18.17 -2.36 -17.39
CA ASP A 93 19.54 -1.84 -17.21
C ASP A 93 19.90 -0.76 -18.25
#